data_AF-A0A356A432-F1
#
_entry.id   AF-A0A356A432-F1
#
_cell.length_a   1.000
_cell.length_b   1.000
_cell.length_c   1.000
_cell.angle_alpha   90.00
_cell.angle_beta   90.00
_cell.angle_gamma   90.00
#
_symmetry.space_group_name_H-M   'P 1'
#
loop_
_entity.id
_entity.type
_entity.pdbx_description
1 polymer ?
#
loop_
_entity_poly.entity_id
_entity_poly.type
_entity_poly.pdbx_seq_one_letter_code
_entity_poly.pdbx_strand_id
1 'polypeptide(L)'
;MISSTLVDLSRLQFAVTSMYHFLFVPLTLGLSFILVIMESCYVVTNREIYRDMTRFWGKLFGINFAMGVATGITMEFQFGTNWAYYSHYVGDIFGAPLAIEGLLAFFLESTFVGLFFFGWNRLSKKKHLLVT
;
A
#
# COMPACT_ATOMS: atom_id res chain seq x y z
N MET A 1 20.18 -3.63 33.00
CA MET A 1 20.75 -3.68 31.63
C MET A 1 19.76 -4.37 30.72
N ILE A 2 19.53 -3.86 29.51
CA ILE A 2 18.77 -4.58 28.48
C ILE A 2 19.58 -5.81 28.08
N SER A 3 18.94 -6.99 28.03
CA SER A 3 19.61 -8.23 27.61
C SER A 3 19.96 -8.19 26.13
N SER A 4 21.14 -8.68 25.75
CA SER A 4 21.54 -8.81 24.34
C SER A 4 20.55 -9.66 23.54
N THR A 5 20.03 -10.73 24.15
CA THR A 5 19.01 -11.59 23.55
C THR A 5 17.74 -10.82 23.19
N LEU A 6 17.31 -9.89 24.05
CA LEU A 6 16.14 -9.05 23.76
C LEU A 6 16.40 -8.16 22.54
N VAL A 7 17.59 -7.55 22.46
CA VAL A 7 17.98 -6.73 21.32
C VAL A 7 18.00 -7.54 20.02
N ASP A 8 18.58 -8.73 20.05
CA ASP A 8 18.66 -9.61 18.87
C ASP A 8 17.28 -10.07 18.39
N LEU A 9 16.38 -10.42 19.32
CA LEU A 9 15.00 -10.79 19.00
C LEU A 9 14.20 -9.61 18.44
N SER A 10 14.34 -8.40 19.00
CA SER A 10 13.67 -7.20 18.45
C SER A 10 14.15 -6.89 17.03
N ARG A 11 15.45 -7.06 16.74
CA ARG A 11 16.01 -6.90 15.39
C ARG A 11 15.49 -7.95 14.43
N LEU A 12 15.48 -9.22 14.85
CA LEU A 12 14.96 -10.32 14.03
C LEU A 12 13.47 -10.12 13.72
N GLN A 13 12.66 -9.77 14.72
CA GLN A 13 11.24 -9.52 14.53
C GLN A 13 11.00 -8.40 13.51
N PHE A 14 11.70 -7.27 13.65
CA PHE A 14 11.57 -6.15 12.71
C PHE A 14 12.05 -6.53 11.30
N ALA A 15 13.15 -7.29 11.19
CA ALA A 15 13.68 -7.75 9.91
C ALA A 15 12.68 -8.66 9.18
N VAL A 16 12.11 -9.65 9.87
CA VAL A 16 11.11 -10.55 9.29
C VAL A 16 9.88 -9.79 8.85
N THR A 17 9.32 -8.92 9.69
CA THR A 17 8.13 -8.12 9.34
C THR A 17 8.41 -7.21 8.14
N SER A 18 9.58 -6.57 8.09
CA SER A 18 9.99 -5.71 6.98
C SER A 18 10.16 -6.47 5.68
N MET A 19 10.82 -7.63 5.71
CA MET A 19 10.99 -8.48 4.53
C MET A 19 9.64 -8.97 4.00
N TYR A 20 8.75 -9.44 4.87
CA TYR A 20 7.42 -9.90 4.48
C TYR A 20 6.59 -8.77 3.88
N HIS A 21 6.56 -7.60 4.51
CA HIS A 21 5.84 -6.44 3.97
C HIS A 21 6.33 -6.07 2.57
N PHE A 22 7.65 -6.03 2.40
CA PHE A 22 8.27 -5.64 1.14
C PHE A 22 8.14 -6.68 0.01
N LEU A 23 7.57 -7.86 0.25
CA LEU A 23 7.15 -8.76 -0.83
C LEU A 23 5.94 -8.20 -1.58
N PHE A 24 5.03 -7.52 -0.87
CA PHE A 24 3.77 -7.01 -1.43
C PHE A 24 3.90 -5.59 -2.00
N VAL A 25 4.76 -4.76 -1.40
CA VAL A 25 4.99 -3.36 -1.80
C VAL A 25 5.35 -3.18 -3.29
N PRO A 26 6.39 -3.83 -3.85
CA PRO A 26 6.81 -3.59 -5.23
C PRO A 26 5.74 -4.06 -6.23
N LEU A 27 4.97 -5.09 -5.89
CA LEU A 27 3.89 -5.56 -6.75
C LEU A 27 2.72 -4.58 -6.76
N THR A 28 2.34 -3.99 -5.61
CA THR A 28 1.34 -2.92 -5.54
C THR A 28 1.77 -1.71 -6.36
N LEU A 29 2.99 -1.22 -6.15
CA LEU A 29 3.53 -0.05 -6.85
C LEU A 29 3.66 -0.29 -8.36
N GLY A 30 4.08 -1.47 -8.79
CA GLY A 30 4.20 -1.79 -10.21
C GLY A 30 2.85 -1.99 -10.88
N LEU A 31 1.94 -2.74 -10.25
CA LEU A 31 0.62 -3.02 -10.83
C LEU A 31 -0.25 -1.78 -10.91
N SER A 32 -0.17 -0.83 -9.97
CA SER A 32 -0.96 0.40 -10.03
C SER A 32 -0.72 1.15 -11.35
N PHE A 33 0.54 1.37 -11.74
CA PHE A 33 0.87 1.99 -13.03
C PHE A 33 0.42 1.15 -14.22
N ILE A 34 0.55 -0.18 -14.14
CA ILE A 34 0.08 -1.08 -15.21
C ILE A 34 -1.44 -0.94 -15.39
N LEU A 35 -2.21 -0.86 -14.30
CA LEU A 35 -3.66 -0.68 -14.32
C LEU A 35 -4.05 0.67 -14.95
N VAL A 36 -3.37 1.75 -14.56
CA VAL A 36 -3.54 3.09 -15.15
C VAL A 36 -3.29 3.05 -16.66
N ILE A 37 -2.22 2.39 -17.10
CA ILE A 37 -1.88 2.28 -18.53
C ILE A 37 -2.96 1.48 -19.28
N MET A 38 -3.34 0.31 -18.76
CA MET A 38 -4.38 -0.53 -19.38
C MET A 38 -5.71 0.21 -19.46
N GLU A 39 -6.12 0.89 -18.40
CA GLU A 39 -7.37 1.65 -18.39
C GLU A 39 -7.30 2.89 -19.30
N SER A 40 -6.15 3.55 -19.38
CA SER A 40 -5.92 4.63 -20.35
C SER A 40 -6.10 4.13 -21.79
N CYS A 41 -5.53 2.97 -22.12
CA CYS A 41 -5.74 2.33 -23.41
C CYS A 41 -7.22 2.00 -23.66
N TYR A 42 -7.96 1.53 -22.66
CA TYR A 42 -9.41 1.33 -22.76
C TYR A 42 -10.14 2.64 -23.07
N VAL A 43 -9.87 3.70 -22.32
CA VAL A 43 -10.56 4.99 -22.47
C VAL A 43 -10.32 5.61 -23.84
N VAL A 44 -9.09 5.53 -24.35
CA VAL A 44 -8.67 6.10 -25.64
C VAL A 44 -9.15 5.26 -26.82
N THR A 45 -8.96 3.93 -26.76
CA THR A 45 -9.22 3.04 -27.92
C THR A 45 -10.64 2.48 -27.95
N ASN A 46 -11.39 2.54 -26.85
CA ASN A 46 -12.67 1.85 -26.66
C ASN A 46 -12.63 0.33 -26.89
N ARG A 47 -11.45 -0.30 -26.88
CA ARG A 47 -11.34 -1.75 -27.03
C ARG A 47 -11.60 -2.42 -25.68
N GLU A 48 -12.69 -3.19 -25.62
CA GLU A 48 -13.14 -3.87 -24.39
C GLU A 48 -12.10 -4.80 -23.77
N ILE A 49 -11.20 -5.38 -24.57
CA ILE A 49 -10.09 -6.21 -24.07
C ILE A 49 -9.26 -5.51 -22.98
N TYR A 50 -9.00 -4.21 -23.12
CA TYR A 50 -8.22 -3.47 -22.13
C TYR A 50 -8.98 -3.30 -20.82
N ARG A 51 -10.32 -3.16 -20.87
CA ARG A 51 -11.16 -3.14 -19.67
C ARG A 51 -11.11 -4.47 -18.94
N ASP A 52 -11.19 -5.56 -19.69
CA ASP A 52 -11.15 -6.91 -19.13
C ASP A 52 -9.78 -7.22 -18.51
N MET A 53 -8.70 -6.75 -19.16
CA MET A 53 -7.34 -6.80 -18.61
C MET A 53 -7.22 -6.00 -17.30
N THR A 54 -7.67 -4.73 -17.27
CA THR A 54 -7.64 -3.91 -16.05
C THR A 54 -8.41 -4.58 -14.91
N ARG A 55 -9.57 -5.18 -15.17
CA ARG A 55 -10.36 -5.90 -14.15
C ARG A 55 -9.68 -7.17 -13.65
N PHE A 56 -9.07 -7.94 -14.56
CA PHE A 56 -8.37 -9.16 -14.20
C PHE A 56 -7.14 -8.88 -13.33
N TRP A 57 -6.26 -7.99 -13.79
CA TRP A 57 -5.08 -7.58 -13.02
C TRP A 57 -5.46 -6.82 -11.76
N GLY A 58 -6.55 -6.05 -11.79
CA GLY A 58 -7.12 -5.37 -10.64
C GLY A 58 -7.50 -6.35 -9.53
N LYS A 59 -8.05 -7.53 -9.86
CA LYS A 59 -8.36 -8.56 -8.86
C LYS A 59 -7.09 -9.05 -8.15
N LEU A 60 -6.01 -9.31 -8.89
CA LEU A 60 -4.73 -9.74 -8.30
C LEU A 60 -4.08 -8.62 -7.48
N PHE A 61 -4.13 -7.39 -7.98
CA PHE A 61 -3.73 -6.19 -7.25
C PHE A 61 -4.46 -6.09 -5.90
N GLY A 62 -5.79 -6.29 -5.87
CA GLY A 62 -6.57 -6.21 -4.63
C GLY A 62 -6.17 -7.24 -3.57
N ILE A 63 -5.87 -8.47 -3.98
CA ILE A 63 -5.39 -9.52 -3.06
C ILE A 63 -4.03 -9.13 -2.47
N ASN A 64 -3.09 -8.68 -3.33
CA ASN A 64 -1.77 -8.25 -2.92
C ASN A 64 -1.84 -7.00 -2.01
N PHE A 65 -2.67 -6.03 -2.37
CA PHE A 65 -2.89 -4.80 -1.64
C PHE A 65 -3.39 -5.06 -0.22
N ALA A 66 -4.37 -5.96 -0.06
CA ALA A 66 -4.87 -6.33 1.27
C ALA A 66 -3.77 -6.89 2.19
N MET A 67 -2.90 -7.75 1.67
CA MET A 67 -1.75 -8.27 2.41
C MET A 67 -0.70 -7.18 2.71
N GLY A 68 -0.47 -6.27 1.76
CA GLY A 68 0.38 -5.10 1.95
C GLY A 68 -0.09 -4.21 3.10
N VAL A 69 -1.39 -3.88 3.14
CA VAL A 69 -1.99 -3.08 4.22
C VAL A 69 -1.84 -3.78 5.58
N ALA A 70 -2.21 -5.07 5.66
CA ALA A 70 -2.13 -5.82 6.92
C ALA A 70 -0.70 -5.88 7.49
N THR A 71 0.28 -6.10 6.63
CA THR A 71 1.70 -6.13 7.03
C THR A 71 2.26 -4.74 7.33
N GLY A 72 1.80 -3.70 6.64
CA GLY A 72 2.19 -2.31 6.87
C GLY A 72 1.73 -1.78 8.23
N ILE A 73 0.48 -2.06 8.61
CA ILE A 73 -0.06 -1.73 9.95
C ILE A 73 0.80 -2.36 11.05
N THR A 74 1.20 -3.62 10.86
CA THR A 74 2.06 -4.31 11.82
C THR A 74 3.42 -3.63 11.95
N MET A 75 3.99 -3.15 10.85
CA MET A 75 5.27 -2.42 10.84
C MET A 75 5.17 -1.06 11.54
N GLU A 76 4.12 -0.29 11.26
CA GLU A 76 3.89 1.02 11.89
C GLU A 76 3.87 0.91 13.42
N PHE A 77 3.10 -0.04 13.95
CA PHE A 77 3.01 -0.24 15.40
C PHE A 77 4.27 -0.86 16.03
N GLN A 78 5.16 -1.50 15.25
CA GLN A 78 6.42 -2.04 15.77
C GLN A 78 7.37 -0.96 16.29
N PHE A 79 7.34 0.25 15.70
CA PHE A 79 8.11 1.39 16.22
C PHE A 79 7.71 1.74 17.67
N GLY A 80 6.43 1.58 18.02
CA GLY A 80 5.93 1.84 19.37
C GLY A 80 6.21 0.69 20.36
N THR A 81 5.98 -0.55 19.96
CA THR A 81 6.01 -1.70 20.87
C THR A 81 7.43 -2.13 21.25
N ASN A 82 8.33 -2.26 20.27
CA ASN A 82 9.66 -2.84 20.47
C ASN A 82 10.80 -1.81 20.38
N TRP A 83 10.49 -0.60 19.93
CA TRP A 83 11.48 0.47 19.70
C TRP A 83 11.12 1.76 20.45
N ALA A 84 10.55 1.65 21.66
CA ALA A 84 10.05 2.80 22.43
C ALA A 84 11.10 3.90 22.69
N TYR A 85 12.34 3.54 23.01
CA TYR A 85 13.40 4.54 23.23
C TYR A 85 13.81 5.25 21.93
N TYR A 86 13.86 4.53 20.81
CA TYR A 86 14.07 5.13 19.49
C TYR A 86 12.94 6.12 19.16
N SER A 87 11.68 5.69 19.35
CA SER A 87 10.50 6.52 19.11
C SER A 87 10.48 7.77 19.99
N HIS A 88 10.90 7.68 21.25
CA HIS A 88 11.08 8.88 22.09
C HIS A 88 12.25 9.76 21.62
N TYR A 89 13.37 9.15 21.19
CA TYR A 89 14.61 9.88 20.89
C TYR A 89 14.53 10.67 19.57
N VAL A 90 13.87 10.15 18.55
CA VAL A 90 13.76 10.79 17.22
C VAL A 90 12.33 11.05 16.77
N GLY A 91 11.32 10.79 17.61
CA GLY A 91 9.91 10.86 17.23
C GLY A 91 9.46 12.19 16.64
N ASP A 92 9.99 13.31 17.15
CA ASP A 92 9.64 14.65 16.64
C ASP A 92 10.06 14.86 15.18
N ILE A 93 11.09 14.15 14.71
CA ILE A 93 11.59 14.25 13.33
C ILE A 93 11.07 13.09 12.49
N PHE A 94 11.20 11.86 13.00
CA PHE A 94 10.85 10.64 12.27
C PHE A 94 9.34 10.42 12.19
N GLY A 95 8.58 10.75 13.25
CA GLY A 95 7.14 10.51 13.30
C GLY A 95 6.33 11.44 12.41
N ALA A 96 6.82 12.66 12.15
CA ALA A 96 6.10 13.63 11.32
C ALA A 96 5.89 13.16 9.86
N PRO A 97 6.91 12.66 9.13
CA PRO A 97 6.72 12.04 7.82
C PRO A 97 5.73 10.86 7.83
N LEU A 98 5.77 9.98 8.84
CA LEU A 98 4.85 8.84 8.95
C LEU A 98 3.40 9.31 9.13
N ALA A 99 3.17 10.33 9.96
CA ALA A 99 1.84 10.91 10.12
C ALA A 99 1.33 11.56 8.83
N ILE A 100 2.21 12.25 8.09
CA ILE A 100 1.87 12.86 6.80
C ILE A 100 1.56 11.79 5.74
N GLU A 101 2.33 10.71 5.69
CA GLU A 101 2.07 9.54 4.83
C GLU A 101 0.68 8.98 5.10
N GLY A 102 0.32 8.78 6.37
CA GLY A 102 -1.01 8.31 6.76
C GLY A 102 -2.12 9.24 6.27
N LEU A 103 -2.00 10.55 6.53
CA LEU A 103 -3.01 11.55 6.19
C LEU A 103 -3.17 11.79 4.68
N LEU A 104 -2.07 11.77 3.92
CA LEU A 104 -2.08 12.09 2.50
C LEU A 104 -2.12 10.85 1.63
N ALA A 105 -1.11 9.98 1.73
CA ALA A 105 -0.95 8.86 0.81
C ALA A 105 -1.95 7.74 1.10
N PHE A 106 -2.01 7.26 2.35
CA PHE A 106 -2.86 6.11 2.70
C PHE A 106 -4.35 6.41 2.58
N PHE A 107 -4.80 7.59 3.01
CA PHE A 107 -6.21 7.98 2.83
C PHE A 107 -6.58 8.09 1.35
N LEU A 108 -5.73 8.70 0.53
CA LEU A 108 -5.96 8.84 -0.90
C LEU A 108 -6.06 7.46 -1.57
N GLU A 109 -5.05 6.62 -1.38
CA GLU A 109 -4.97 5.29 -1.97
C GLU A 109 -6.11 4.38 -1.49
N SER A 110 -6.33 4.28 -0.18
CA SER A 110 -7.35 3.39 0.39
C SER A 110 -8.76 3.79 -0.03
N THR A 111 -9.02 5.10 -0.18
CA THR A 111 -10.32 5.60 -0.64
C THR A 111 -10.52 5.30 -2.12
N PHE A 112 -9.52 5.62 -2.96
CA PHE A 112 -9.64 5.44 -4.40
C PHE A 112 -9.60 3.98 -4.83
N VAL A 113 -8.87 3.10 -4.13
CA VAL A 113 -8.93 1.65 -4.36
C VAL A 113 -10.34 1.10 -4.19
N GLY A 114 -11.09 1.57 -3.18
CA GLY A 114 -12.51 1.21 -3.03
C GLY A 114 -13.34 1.66 -4.24
N LEU A 115 -13.15 2.90 -4.70
CA LEU A 115 -13.83 3.42 -5.88
C LEU A 115 -13.41 2.70 -7.18
N PHE A 116 -12.16 2.26 -7.31
CA PHE A 116 -11.66 1.49 -8.45
C PHE A 116 -12.36 0.14 -8.60
N PHE A 117 -12.61 -0.57 -7.48
CA PHE A 117 -13.28 -1.87 -7.56
C PHE A 117 -14.80 -1.75 -7.79
N PHE A 118 -15.45 -0.78 -7.16
CA PHE A 118 -16.91 -0.69 -7.15
C PHE A 118 -17.48 0.40 -8.09
N GLY A 119 -16.62 1.22 -8.69
CA GLY A 119 -16.99 2.37 -9.50
C GLY A 119 -17.32 2.07 -10.96
N TRP A 120 -17.02 0.87 -11.48
CA TRP A 120 -17.16 0.54 -12.90
C TRP A 120 -18.53 0.85 -13.53
N ASN A 121 -19.62 0.65 -12.79
CA ASN A 121 -20.99 0.90 -13.26
C ASN A 121 -21.58 2.23 -12.72
N ARG A 122 -20.82 2.98 -11.91
CA ARG A 122 -21.26 4.21 -11.24
C ARG A 122 -20.52 5.45 -11.74
N LEU A 123 -19.35 5.28 -12.35
CA LEU A 123 -18.53 6.34 -12.91
C LEU A 123 -18.50 6.23 -14.44
N SER A 124 -18.35 7.37 -15.12
CA SER A 124 -17.99 7.32 -16.55
C SER A 124 -16.54 6.85 -16.70
N LYS A 125 -16.20 6.21 -17.82
CA LYS A 125 -14.85 5.66 -18.06
C LYS A 125 -13.70 6.67 -17.85
N LYS A 126 -13.92 7.97 -18.11
CA LYS A 126 -12.93 9.02 -17.84
C LYS A 126 -12.77 9.33 -16.34
N LYS A 127 -13.87 9.31 -15.59
CA LYS A 127 -13.86 9.50 -14.14
C LYS A 127 -13.26 8.28 -13.44
N HIS A 128 -13.55 7.08 -13.95
CA HIS A 128 -12.95 5.84 -13.45
C HIS A 128 -11.43 5.84 -13.67
N LEU A 129 -10.96 6.28 -14.85
CA LEU A 129 -9.52 6.43 -15.10
C LEU A 129 -8.85 7.45 -14.19
N LEU A 130 -9.55 8.52 -13.77
CA LEU A 130 -9.00 9.49 -12.82
C LEU A 130 -8.91 8.94 -11.38
N VAL A 131 -9.75 7.95 -11.06
CA VAL A 131 -9.72 7.21 -9.80
C VAL A 131 -8.61 6.15 -9.79
N THR A 132 -8.31 5.58 -10.97
CA THR A 132 -7.31 4.54 -11.17
C THR A 132 -5.91 5.14 -11.15
#